data_AF-F2KCX9-F1
#
_entry.id   AF-F2KCX9-F1
#
_cell.length_a   1.000
_cell.length_b   1.000
_cell.length_c   1.000
_cell.angle_alpha   90.00
_cell.angle_beta   90.00
_cell.angle_gamma   90.00
#
_symmetry.space_group_name_H-M   'P 1'
#
loop_
_entity.id
_entity.type
_entity.pdbx_description
1 polymer ?
#
loop_
_entity_poly.entity_id
_entity_poly.type
_entity_poly.pdbx_seq_one_letter_code
_entity_poly.pdbx_strand_id
1 'polypeptide(L)'
;MFGMSHETFLLLDAVVTVIGLIILITKFKFHPFIALTIAAAFLGLTSGMPTGTIIKAFQDGFGGVLGFVGIILALGTMLGKMMAESGGADQIAQTLIRAFGKDKVQWAMMFAAFLVGIPLFFEIGFVLLIPLVFIVARRTGVSIIKIGIPLLAGLSAVHGLVPPHPGPLLAIGVFGADIGKTILYGLIVALPTAIIAGPIFGTFIAKHIPGHPNQELVDQLARETDSAELPSFSITLITVLSPVFLMLLKTFADVALPDGNLFRAWMDMIGHPISALLLALLLSLYTFGYKQGIGANQMLKWLDASLAPTAAIILIIGAGGGFKQMLVTSGVGDVIGHMAVSAQISPILLAWLVAAVIRIATGSATVATITGAGIVVPVVGMMPGVNRELLVLATGAGSLILSHVNDAGFWLVKQYFNMTVAETFKTWTAMETILSVVGLIFILLLSLVV
;
A
#
# COMPACT_ATOMS: atom_id res chain seq x y z
N MET A 1 -32.56 22.99 4.64
CA MET A 1 -33.70 22.06 4.38
C MET A 1 -33.92 21.22 5.62
N PHE A 2 -35.17 20.85 5.94
CA PHE A 2 -35.56 20.04 7.12
C PHE A 2 -35.44 20.69 8.52
N GLY A 3 -35.35 22.02 8.63
CA GLY A 3 -35.25 22.70 9.93
C GLY A 3 -33.93 22.48 10.69
N MET A 4 -32.96 21.81 10.08
CA MET A 4 -31.60 21.62 10.60
C MET A 4 -30.69 22.78 10.19
N SER A 5 -29.64 23.01 10.98
CA SER A 5 -28.56 23.93 10.59
C SER A 5 -27.87 23.44 9.31
N HIS A 6 -27.29 24.35 8.54
CA HIS A 6 -26.57 24.00 7.30
C HIS A 6 -25.43 23.03 7.58
N GLU A 7 -24.68 23.24 8.66
CA GLU A 7 -23.60 22.36 9.11
C GLU A 7 -24.10 20.94 9.44
N THR A 8 -25.19 20.83 10.20
CA THR A 8 -25.80 19.53 10.54
C THR A 8 -26.25 18.79 9.29
N PHE A 9 -26.78 19.51 8.30
CA PHE A 9 -27.18 18.93 7.02
C PHE A 9 -25.98 18.39 6.23
N LEU A 10 -24.89 19.15 6.12
CA LEU A 10 -23.68 18.72 5.42
C LEU A 10 -23.04 17.47 6.06
N LEU A 11 -23.04 17.38 7.40
CA LEU A 11 -22.56 16.20 8.12
C LEU A 11 -23.43 14.97 7.88
N LEU A 12 -24.75 15.14 7.96
CA LEU A 12 -25.69 14.06 7.68
C LEU A 12 -25.50 13.57 6.23
N ASP A 13 -25.36 14.50 5.29
CA ASP A 13 -25.15 14.21 3.87
C ASP A 13 -23.84 13.44 3.64
N ALA A 14 -22.76 13.83 4.32
CA ALA A 14 -21.49 13.10 4.29
C ALA A 14 -21.62 11.68 4.83
N VAL A 15 -22.29 11.51 5.98
CA VAL A 15 -22.52 10.19 6.59
C VAL A 15 -23.37 9.32 5.68
N VAL A 16 -24.46 9.85 5.13
CA VAL A 16 -25.32 9.15 4.18
C VAL A 16 -24.54 8.77 2.92
N THR A 17 -23.68 9.65 2.42
CA THR A 17 -22.81 9.40 1.27
C THR A 17 -21.83 8.26 1.54
N VAL A 18 -21.14 8.27 2.69
CA VAL A 18 -20.17 7.23 3.05
C VAL A 18 -20.87 5.89 3.27
N ILE A 19 -22.01 5.88 3.98
CA ILE A 19 -22.82 4.66 4.16
C ILE A 19 -23.33 4.16 2.80
N GLY A 20 -23.80 5.06 1.94
CA GLY A 20 -24.25 4.74 0.59
C GLY A 20 -23.14 4.14 -0.27
N LEU A 21 -21.94 4.73 -0.25
CA LEU A 21 -20.73 4.21 -0.89
C LEU A 21 -20.41 2.79 -0.41
N ILE A 22 -20.43 2.58 0.91
CA ILE A 22 -20.19 1.26 1.52
C ILE A 22 -21.25 0.25 1.04
N ILE A 23 -22.52 0.63 1.02
CA ILE A 23 -23.62 -0.24 0.58
C ILE A 23 -23.51 -0.56 -0.93
N LEU A 24 -23.12 0.42 -1.76
CA LEU A 24 -22.91 0.21 -3.20
C LEU A 24 -21.83 -0.84 -3.45
N ILE A 25 -20.71 -0.77 -2.72
CA ILE A 25 -19.60 -1.71 -2.85
C ILE A 25 -19.98 -3.08 -2.26
N THR A 26 -20.55 -3.12 -1.06
CA THR A 26 -20.75 -4.38 -0.31
C THR A 26 -21.99 -5.15 -0.70
N LYS A 27 -23.14 -4.47 -0.79
CA LYS A 27 -24.44 -5.10 -1.03
C LYS A 27 -24.77 -5.17 -2.51
N PHE A 28 -24.56 -4.07 -3.23
CA PHE A 28 -24.86 -4.01 -4.67
C PHE A 28 -23.69 -4.47 -5.55
N LYS A 29 -22.51 -4.71 -4.96
CA LYS A 29 -21.30 -5.21 -5.65
C LYS A 29 -20.87 -4.32 -6.84
N PHE A 30 -21.06 -3.02 -6.72
CA PHE A 30 -20.58 -2.08 -7.73
C PHE A 30 -19.05 -2.02 -7.69
N HIS A 31 -18.43 -1.89 -8.87
CA HIS A 31 -16.99 -1.68 -8.96
C HIS A 31 -16.59 -0.40 -8.18
N PRO A 32 -15.50 -0.38 -7.37
CA PRO A 32 -15.16 0.76 -6.52
C PRO A 32 -15.05 2.10 -7.25
N PHE A 33 -14.49 2.08 -8.48
CA PHE A 33 -14.46 3.27 -9.36
C PHE A 33 -15.86 3.86 -9.60
N ILE A 34 -16.83 3.02 -9.95
CA ILE A 34 -18.21 3.43 -10.22
C ILE A 34 -18.86 3.92 -8.93
N ALA A 35 -18.69 3.18 -7.83
CA ALA A 35 -19.26 3.53 -6.53
C ALA A 35 -18.75 4.87 -6.01
N LEU A 36 -17.44 5.14 -6.11
CA LEU A 36 -16.83 6.43 -5.74
C LEU A 36 -17.34 7.57 -6.62
N THR A 37 -17.50 7.33 -7.92
CA THR A 37 -18.02 8.34 -8.86
C THR A 37 -19.49 8.68 -8.54
N ILE A 38 -20.32 7.67 -8.26
CA ILE A 38 -21.72 7.87 -7.86
C ILE A 38 -21.81 8.58 -6.51
N ALA A 39 -21.00 8.17 -5.52
CA ALA A 39 -20.97 8.81 -4.21
C ALA A 39 -20.52 10.28 -4.30
N ALA A 40 -19.52 10.58 -5.13
CA ALA A 40 -19.07 11.94 -5.40
C ALA A 40 -20.17 12.78 -6.07
N ALA A 41 -20.84 12.23 -7.08
CA ALA A 41 -21.95 12.90 -7.75
C ALA A 41 -23.13 13.14 -6.82
N PHE A 42 -23.49 12.15 -5.99
CA PHE A 42 -24.54 12.27 -4.98
C PHE A 42 -24.22 13.42 -4.03
N LEU A 43 -23.04 13.40 -3.39
CA LEU A 43 -22.59 14.43 -2.46
C LEU A 43 -22.59 15.82 -3.10
N GLY A 44 -22.08 15.96 -4.32
CA GLY A 44 -22.09 17.25 -5.03
C GLY A 44 -23.50 17.77 -5.28
N LEU A 45 -24.46 16.90 -5.60
CA LEU A 45 -25.85 17.29 -5.86
C LEU A 45 -26.62 17.59 -4.58
N THR A 46 -26.37 16.87 -3.49
CA THR A 46 -27.14 16.99 -2.24
C THR A 46 -26.59 18.05 -1.29
N SER A 47 -25.28 18.32 -1.33
CA SER A 47 -24.63 19.33 -0.48
C SER A 47 -24.95 20.79 -0.84
N GLY A 48 -25.60 21.02 -1.98
CA GLY A 48 -25.98 22.37 -2.45
C GLY A 48 -24.92 23.06 -3.33
N MET A 49 -23.94 22.31 -3.86
CA MET A 49 -23.00 22.86 -4.84
C MET A 49 -23.74 23.32 -6.12
N PRO A 50 -23.27 24.40 -6.78
CA PRO A 50 -23.80 24.77 -8.08
C PRO A 50 -23.59 23.65 -9.10
N THR A 51 -24.66 23.20 -9.77
CA THR A 51 -24.62 22.03 -10.67
C THR A 51 -23.57 22.15 -11.78
N GLY A 52 -23.32 23.35 -12.28
CA GLY A 52 -22.27 23.62 -13.28
C GLY A 52 -20.83 23.44 -12.78
N THR A 53 -20.60 23.33 -11.48
CA THR A 53 -19.27 23.16 -10.87
C THR A 53 -18.98 21.71 -10.48
N ILE A 54 -20.00 20.86 -10.33
CA ILE A 54 -19.86 19.49 -9.81
C ILE A 54 -18.94 18.65 -10.70
N ILE A 55 -19.20 18.60 -12.01
CA ILE A 55 -18.36 17.80 -12.93
C ILE A 55 -16.93 18.34 -12.96
N LYS A 56 -16.76 19.66 -12.97
CA LYS A 56 -15.43 20.29 -12.99
C LYS A 56 -14.65 19.99 -11.71
N ALA A 57 -15.26 20.15 -10.54
CA ALA A 57 -14.60 19.84 -9.28
C ALA A 57 -14.24 18.34 -9.19
N PHE A 58 -15.05 17.43 -9.74
CA PHE A 58 -14.68 16.02 -9.81
C PHE A 58 -13.47 15.82 -10.73
N GLN A 59 -13.49 16.42 -11.92
CA GLN A 59 -12.39 16.36 -12.89
C GLN A 59 -11.08 16.93 -12.35
N ASP A 60 -11.13 18.07 -11.66
CA ASP A 60 -9.96 18.71 -11.06
C ASP A 60 -9.35 17.80 -9.98
N GLY A 61 -10.19 17.22 -9.11
CA GLY A 61 -9.74 16.25 -8.10
C GLY A 61 -9.17 14.97 -8.71
N PHE A 62 -9.86 14.44 -9.73
CA PHE A 62 -9.47 13.22 -10.44
C PHE A 62 -8.13 13.41 -11.17
N GLY A 63 -8.01 14.46 -11.97
CA GLY A 63 -6.83 14.77 -12.77
C GLY A 63 -5.62 15.14 -11.93
N GLY A 64 -5.81 15.92 -10.87
CA GLY A 64 -4.73 16.31 -9.95
C GLY A 64 -4.05 15.09 -9.30
N VAL A 65 -4.84 14.12 -8.86
CA VAL A 65 -4.29 12.88 -8.28
C VAL A 65 -3.63 12.01 -9.36
N LEU A 66 -4.26 11.85 -10.52
CA LEU A 66 -3.70 11.03 -11.61
C LEU A 66 -2.37 11.56 -12.15
N GLY A 67 -2.23 12.88 -12.27
CA GLY A 67 -1.02 13.50 -12.80
C GLY A 67 0.24 13.15 -12.02
N PHE A 68 0.11 12.97 -10.70
CA PHE A 68 1.21 12.56 -9.83
C PHE A 68 1.28 11.05 -9.65
N VAL A 69 0.21 10.42 -9.15
CA VAL A 69 0.23 9.01 -8.71
C VAL A 69 0.21 8.05 -9.90
N GLY A 70 -0.45 8.39 -11.01
CA GLY A 70 -0.57 7.52 -12.17
C GLY A 70 0.77 7.21 -12.84
N ILE A 71 1.65 8.22 -12.95
CA ILE A 71 2.99 8.07 -13.53
C ILE A 71 3.85 7.14 -12.66
N ILE A 72 3.86 7.41 -11.35
CA ILE A 72 4.60 6.61 -10.38
C ILE A 72 4.13 5.15 -10.44
N LEU A 73 2.82 4.92 -10.52
CA LEU A 73 2.26 3.58 -10.56
C LEU A 73 2.76 2.78 -11.77
N ALA A 74 2.71 3.39 -12.96
CA ALA A 74 3.16 2.77 -14.19
C ALA A 74 4.64 2.40 -14.13
N LEU A 75 5.50 3.34 -13.72
CA LEU A 75 6.94 3.11 -13.57
C LEU A 75 7.25 2.05 -12.52
N GLY A 76 6.57 2.10 -11.37
CA GLY A 76 6.71 1.11 -10.29
C GLY A 76 6.32 -0.29 -10.74
N THR A 77 5.20 -0.46 -11.45
CA THR A 77 4.82 -1.78 -11.99
C THR A 77 5.79 -2.32 -13.02
N MET A 78 6.32 -1.46 -13.88
CA MET A 78 7.32 -1.88 -14.87
C MET A 78 8.60 -2.36 -14.18
N LEU A 79 9.08 -1.62 -13.17
CA LEU A 79 10.24 -2.00 -12.37
C LEU A 79 9.99 -3.33 -11.64
N GLY A 80 8.83 -3.47 -11.01
CA GLY A 80 8.42 -4.69 -10.34
C GLY A 80 8.33 -5.88 -11.30
N LYS A 81 7.77 -5.69 -12.49
CA LYS A 81 7.70 -6.74 -13.52
C LYS A 81 9.07 -7.16 -14.02
N MET A 82 9.99 -6.22 -14.26
CA MET A 82 11.37 -6.53 -14.63
C MET A 82 12.07 -7.36 -13.55
N MET A 83 11.89 -7.01 -12.27
CA MET A 83 12.44 -7.78 -11.16
C MET A 83 11.85 -9.20 -11.07
N ALA A 84 10.54 -9.32 -11.28
CA ALA A 84 9.83 -10.61 -11.20
C ALA A 84 10.28 -11.56 -12.33
N GLU A 85 10.28 -11.08 -13.57
CA GLU A 85 10.57 -11.91 -14.75
C GLU A 85 12.06 -12.23 -14.91
N SER A 86 12.95 -11.39 -14.38
CA SER A 86 14.40 -11.65 -14.40
C SER A 86 14.89 -12.61 -13.31
N GLY A 87 14.01 -13.09 -12.42
CA GLY A 87 14.40 -13.90 -11.25
C GLY A 87 15.10 -13.10 -10.15
N GLY A 88 15.06 -11.76 -10.19
CA GLY A 88 15.63 -10.91 -9.15
C GLY A 88 15.00 -11.17 -7.77
N ALA A 89 13.68 -11.31 -7.72
CA ALA A 89 12.98 -11.65 -6.47
C ALA A 89 13.41 -13.02 -5.91
N ASP A 90 13.57 -14.02 -6.79
CA ASP A 90 14.05 -15.35 -6.43
C ASP A 90 15.47 -15.30 -5.87
N GLN A 91 16.35 -14.50 -6.48
CA GLN A 91 17.72 -14.32 -5.99
C GLN A 91 17.73 -13.75 -4.57
N ILE A 92 16.94 -12.69 -4.29
CA ILE A 92 16.86 -12.09 -2.96
C ILE A 92 16.47 -13.14 -1.94
N ALA A 93 15.40 -13.87 -2.26
CA ALA A 93 14.82 -14.80 -1.32
C ALA A 93 15.72 -16.03 -1.09
N GLN A 94 16.31 -16.61 -2.14
CA GLN A 94 17.29 -17.69 -2.00
C GLN A 94 18.53 -17.26 -1.20
N THR A 95 19.04 -16.05 -1.43
CA THR A 95 20.20 -15.54 -0.70
C THR A 95 19.91 -15.38 0.78
N LEU A 96 18.75 -14.81 1.15
CA LEU A 96 18.35 -14.65 2.54
C LEU A 96 18.11 -15.99 3.24
N ILE A 97 17.52 -16.98 2.54
CA ILE A 97 17.36 -18.34 3.08
C ILE A 97 18.73 -18.98 3.38
N ARG A 98 19.71 -18.82 2.50
CA ARG A 98 21.09 -19.31 2.72
C ARG A 98 21.76 -18.59 3.90
N ALA A 99 21.54 -17.28 4.04
CA ALA A 99 22.16 -16.48 5.09
C ALA A 99 21.58 -16.74 6.49
N PHE A 100 20.26 -16.83 6.63
CA PHE A 100 19.61 -17.06 7.93
C PHE A 100 19.65 -18.54 8.37
N GLY A 101 19.81 -19.46 7.42
CA GLY A 101 19.77 -20.90 7.67
C GLY A 101 18.36 -21.46 7.84
N LYS A 102 18.26 -22.79 7.87
CA LYS A 102 16.99 -23.53 7.88
C LYS A 102 16.12 -23.23 9.11
N ASP A 103 16.73 -22.99 10.27
CA ASP A 103 16.03 -22.81 11.55
C ASP A 103 15.34 -21.44 11.70
N LYS A 104 15.76 -20.46 10.90
CA LYS A 104 15.25 -19.07 10.93
C LYS A 104 14.61 -18.67 9.61
N VAL A 105 14.13 -19.65 8.84
CA VAL A 105 13.62 -19.40 7.50
C VAL A 105 12.42 -18.44 7.48
N GLN A 106 11.57 -18.45 8.52
CA GLN A 106 10.48 -17.49 8.69
C GLN A 106 10.95 -16.02 8.70
N TRP A 107 12.14 -15.76 9.24
CA TRP A 107 12.73 -14.42 9.24
C TRP A 107 13.23 -14.03 7.86
N ALA A 108 13.94 -14.95 7.19
CA ALA A 108 14.39 -14.75 5.82
C ALA A 108 13.22 -14.43 4.88
N MET A 109 12.10 -15.15 5.02
CA MET A 109 10.92 -14.94 4.19
C MET A 109 10.25 -13.60 4.44
N MET A 110 10.15 -13.16 5.70
CA MET A 110 9.63 -11.82 6.00
C MET A 110 10.52 -10.72 5.40
N PHE A 111 11.84 -10.79 5.61
CA PHE A 111 12.77 -9.79 5.06
C PHE A 111 12.80 -9.80 3.52
N ALA A 112 12.78 -10.98 2.90
CA ALA A 112 12.71 -11.11 1.45
C ALA A 112 11.44 -10.44 0.92
N ALA A 113 10.30 -10.76 1.52
CA ALA A 113 9.01 -10.20 1.18
C ALA A 113 8.93 -8.68 1.40
N PHE A 114 9.50 -8.19 2.49
CA PHE A 114 9.58 -6.76 2.78
C PHE A 114 10.40 -6.02 1.70
N LEU A 115 11.59 -6.54 1.35
CA LEU A 115 12.46 -5.93 0.32
C LEU A 115 11.84 -6.00 -1.08
N VAL A 116 11.35 -7.17 -1.46
CA VAL A 116 10.72 -7.43 -2.76
C VAL A 116 9.40 -6.66 -2.89
N GLY A 117 8.69 -6.46 -1.78
CA GLY A 117 7.44 -5.73 -1.72
C GLY A 117 7.58 -4.23 -1.94
N ILE A 118 8.71 -3.59 -1.61
CA ILE A 118 8.90 -2.13 -1.80
C ILE A 118 8.51 -1.66 -3.23
N PRO A 119 9.00 -2.30 -4.32
CA PRO A 119 8.61 -1.94 -5.69
C PRO A 119 7.36 -2.69 -6.20
N LEU A 120 6.89 -3.74 -5.51
CA LEU A 120 5.85 -4.63 -6.00
C LEU A 120 4.53 -4.48 -5.27
N PHE A 121 3.45 -4.58 -6.02
CA PHE A 121 2.12 -4.71 -5.43
C PHE A 121 2.02 -5.99 -4.61
N PHE A 122 1.22 -5.93 -3.55
CA PHE A 122 0.94 -7.07 -2.68
C PHE A 122 0.57 -8.33 -3.46
N GLU A 123 -0.41 -8.25 -4.37
CA GLU A 123 -0.90 -9.42 -5.13
C GLU A 123 0.19 -10.00 -6.04
N ILE A 124 0.94 -9.14 -6.74
CA ILE A 124 2.02 -9.56 -7.64
C ILE A 124 3.17 -10.17 -6.83
N GLY A 125 3.59 -9.50 -5.75
CA GLY A 125 4.63 -9.99 -4.85
C GLY A 125 4.25 -11.31 -4.18
N PHE A 126 2.98 -11.47 -3.80
CA PHE A 126 2.47 -12.72 -3.25
C PHE A 126 2.57 -13.85 -4.27
N VAL A 127 2.01 -13.66 -5.47
CA VAL A 127 2.00 -14.70 -6.53
C VAL A 127 3.41 -15.07 -6.95
N LEU A 128 4.34 -14.11 -6.91
CA LEU A 128 5.75 -14.34 -7.22
C LEU A 128 6.46 -15.15 -6.14
N LEU A 129 6.22 -14.85 -4.86
CA LEU A 129 6.96 -15.46 -3.74
C LEU A 129 6.28 -16.73 -3.19
N ILE A 130 5.02 -16.99 -3.53
CA ILE A 130 4.30 -18.18 -3.04
C ILE A 130 4.94 -19.52 -3.48
N PRO A 131 5.49 -19.70 -4.70
CA PRO A 131 6.20 -20.93 -5.06
C PRO A 131 7.36 -21.20 -4.09
N LEU A 132 8.08 -20.15 -3.69
CA LEU A 132 9.18 -20.27 -2.74
C LEU A 132 8.71 -20.75 -1.36
N VAL A 133 7.53 -20.32 -0.89
CA VAL A 133 6.97 -20.83 0.37
C VAL A 133 6.82 -22.36 0.31
N PHE A 134 6.29 -22.90 -0.79
CA PHE A 134 6.13 -24.34 -0.98
C PHE A 134 7.46 -25.07 -1.11
N ILE A 135 8.41 -24.53 -1.88
CA ILE A 135 9.76 -25.10 -2.05
C ILE A 135 10.46 -25.20 -0.70
N VAL A 136 10.43 -24.12 0.09
CA VAL A 136 11.06 -24.08 1.40
C VAL A 136 10.37 -25.02 2.37
N ALA A 137 9.03 -25.02 2.42
CA ALA A 137 8.28 -25.92 3.28
C ALA A 137 8.61 -27.39 2.98
N ARG A 138 8.66 -27.78 1.70
CA ARG A 138 9.02 -29.13 1.26
C ARG A 138 10.45 -29.50 1.63
N ARG A 139 11.42 -28.61 1.41
CA ARG A 139 12.86 -28.85 1.67
C ARG A 139 13.21 -28.88 3.17
N THR A 140 12.49 -28.11 3.98
CA THR A 140 12.80 -27.97 5.43
C THR A 140 11.87 -28.77 6.32
N GLY A 141 10.73 -29.26 5.81
CA GLY A 141 9.69 -29.89 6.59
C GLY A 141 8.92 -28.92 7.51
N VAL A 142 9.18 -27.61 7.39
CA VAL A 142 8.53 -26.58 8.21
C VAL A 142 7.13 -26.30 7.67
N SER A 143 6.17 -26.08 8.57
CA SER A 143 4.80 -25.68 8.26
C SER A 143 4.76 -24.49 7.30
N ILE A 144 3.88 -24.57 6.31
CA ILE A 144 3.64 -23.51 5.33
C ILE A 144 3.16 -22.23 5.99
N ILE A 145 2.32 -22.32 7.03
CA ILE A 145 1.84 -21.14 7.77
C ILE A 145 2.99 -20.44 8.49
N LYS A 146 3.92 -21.21 9.07
CA LYS A 146 5.12 -20.66 9.72
C LYS A 146 6.05 -19.91 8.76
N ILE A 147 5.96 -20.16 7.46
CA ILE A 147 6.77 -19.53 6.40
C ILE A 147 5.97 -18.42 5.70
N GLY A 148 4.73 -18.71 5.34
CA GLY A 148 3.82 -17.88 4.56
C GLY A 148 3.30 -16.66 5.33
N ILE A 149 2.92 -16.79 6.60
CA ILE A 149 2.47 -15.64 7.41
C ILE A 149 3.56 -14.57 7.55
N PRO A 150 4.82 -14.91 7.86
CA PRO A 150 5.92 -13.93 7.83
C PRO A 150 6.09 -13.23 6.49
N LEU A 151 6.00 -13.97 5.37
CA LEU A 151 6.07 -13.39 4.03
C LEU A 151 4.92 -12.41 3.78
N LEU A 152 3.69 -12.82 4.12
CA LEU A 152 2.50 -11.98 3.98
C LEU A 152 2.59 -10.71 4.81
N ALA A 153 3.07 -10.82 6.04
CA ALA A 153 3.26 -9.67 6.93
C ALA A 153 4.29 -8.68 6.36
N GLY A 154 5.38 -9.19 5.77
CA GLY A 154 6.37 -8.36 5.07
C GLY A 154 5.78 -7.59 3.90
N LEU A 155 5.05 -8.27 3.01
CA LEU A 155 4.37 -7.63 1.86
C LEU A 155 3.29 -6.63 2.30
N SER A 156 2.47 -7.00 3.29
CA SER A 156 1.36 -6.17 3.74
C SER A 156 1.83 -4.92 4.50
N ALA A 157 2.86 -5.05 5.33
CA ALA A 157 3.45 -3.91 6.03
C ALA A 157 3.95 -2.84 5.05
N VAL A 158 4.70 -3.23 4.01
CA VAL A 158 5.15 -2.26 3.00
C VAL A 158 3.99 -1.70 2.18
N HIS A 159 2.99 -2.54 1.86
CA HIS A 159 1.81 -2.12 1.10
C HIS A 159 1.05 -0.97 1.77
N GLY A 160 0.85 -1.05 3.09
CA GLY A 160 0.11 -0.04 3.85
C GLY A 160 0.95 1.11 4.37
N LEU A 161 2.25 0.92 4.62
CA LEU A 161 3.06 1.89 5.39
C LEU A 161 4.23 2.51 4.64
N VAL A 162 4.64 1.97 3.49
CA VAL A 162 5.89 2.37 2.83
C VAL A 162 5.65 2.82 1.39
N PRO A 163 5.87 4.11 1.06
CA PRO A 163 5.93 4.57 -0.33
C PRO A 163 7.05 3.84 -1.10
N PRO A 164 6.91 3.57 -2.42
CA PRO A 164 6.00 4.19 -3.39
C PRO A 164 4.67 3.45 -3.60
N HIS A 165 4.16 2.71 -2.61
CA HIS A 165 2.86 2.08 -2.76
C HIS A 165 1.73 3.09 -2.99
N PRO A 166 0.66 2.71 -3.71
CA PRO A 166 -0.27 3.69 -4.27
C PRO A 166 -1.12 4.35 -3.19
N GLY A 167 -1.54 3.57 -2.18
CA GLY A 167 -2.26 4.09 -1.00
C GLY A 167 -1.43 5.13 -0.25
N PRO A 168 -0.25 4.78 0.28
CA PRO A 168 0.65 5.73 0.94
C PRO A 168 1.01 6.95 0.10
N LEU A 169 1.33 6.78 -1.19
CA LEU A 169 1.64 7.91 -2.07
C LEU A 169 0.48 8.87 -2.27
N LEU A 170 -0.74 8.35 -2.43
CA LEU A 170 -1.90 9.22 -2.53
C LEU A 170 -2.09 9.97 -1.21
N ALA A 171 -2.04 9.27 -0.07
CA ALA A 171 -2.17 9.91 1.23
C ALA A 171 -1.12 11.02 1.43
N ILE A 172 0.13 10.82 0.97
CA ILE A 172 1.15 11.88 0.96
C ILE A 172 0.69 13.10 0.15
N GLY A 173 0.23 12.88 -1.09
CA GLY A 173 -0.26 13.96 -1.95
C GLY A 173 -1.50 14.67 -1.38
N VAL A 174 -2.38 13.95 -0.69
CA VAL A 174 -3.58 14.51 -0.07
C VAL A 174 -3.25 15.32 1.18
N PHE A 175 -2.43 14.79 2.09
CA PHE A 175 -2.05 15.49 3.31
C PHE A 175 -0.96 16.54 3.09
N GLY A 176 -0.28 16.52 1.95
CA GLY A 176 0.87 17.38 1.67
C GLY A 176 2.04 17.07 2.61
N ALA A 177 2.32 15.78 2.81
CA ALA A 177 3.43 15.28 3.62
C ALA A 177 4.74 15.25 2.81
N ASP A 178 5.90 15.26 3.47
CA ASP A 178 7.16 15.01 2.78
C ASP A 178 7.34 13.51 2.49
N ILE A 179 7.67 13.18 1.25
CA ILE A 179 7.75 11.79 0.79
C ILE A 179 8.90 11.05 1.47
N GLY A 180 10.10 11.64 1.52
CA GLY A 180 11.23 10.91 2.06
C GLY A 180 11.22 10.83 3.59
N LYS A 181 10.67 11.82 4.31
CA LYS A 181 10.34 11.66 5.74
C LYS A 181 9.30 10.56 5.96
N THR A 182 8.27 10.51 5.12
CA THR A 182 7.26 9.43 5.20
C THR A 182 7.87 8.07 4.93
N ILE A 183 8.80 7.94 3.96
CA ILE A 183 9.56 6.71 3.73
C ILE A 183 10.38 6.35 4.98
N LEU A 184 11.11 7.31 5.56
CA LEU A 184 11.94 7.07 6.74
C LEU A 184 11.10 6.58 7.93
N TYR A 185 10.06 7.33 8.29
CA TYR A 185 9.15 6.95 9.37
C TYR A 185 8.42 5.64 9.06
N GLY A 186 8.00 5.45 7.81
CA GLY A 186 7.35 4.23 7.32
C GLY A 186 8.25 3.02 7.49
N LEU A 187 9.54 3.08 7.15
CA LEU A 187 10.48 1.98 7.38
C LEU A 187 10.71 1.71 8.86
N ILE A 188 10.81 2.75 9.69
CA ILE A 188 10.96 2.65 11.15
C ILE A 188 9.74 1.96 11.78
N VAL A 189 8.53 2.24 11.30
CA VAL A 189 7.29 1.66 11.83
C VAL A 189 7.00 0.28 11.22
N ALA A 190 7.14 0.14 9.91
CA ALA A 190 6.73 -1.06 9.17
C ALA A 190 7.58 -2.27 9.52
N LEU A 191 8.90 -2.11 9.69
CA LEU A 191 9.77 -3.23 9.99
C LEU A 191 9.48 -3.91 11.34
N PRO A 192 9.42 -3.22 12.49
CA PRO A 192 9.06 -3.85 13.75
C PRO A 192 7.61 -4.38 13.75
N THR A 193 6.71 -3.70 13.04
CA THR A 193 5.33 -4.14 12.86
C THR A 193 5.26 -5.48 12.10
N ALA A 194 6.01 -5.61 10.99
CA ALA A 194 6.14 -6.85 10.22
C ALA A 194 6.81 -7.98 11.02
N ILE A 195 7.77 -7.67 11.88
CA ILE A 195 8.42 -8.65 12.77
C ILE A 195 7.40 -9.26 13.74
N ILE A 196 6.56 -8.41 14.35
CA ILE A 196 5.57 -8.85 15.33
C ILE A 196 4.43 -9.63 14.66
N ALA A 197 3.85 -9.09 13.59
CA ALA A 197 2.75 -9.73 12.87
C ALA A 197 3.18 -10.95 12.02
N GLY A 198 4.47 -11.00 11.63
CA GLY A 198 5.01 -12.02 10.76
C GLY A 198 5.68 -13.17 11.52
N PRO A 199 7.02 -13.18 11.69
CA PRO A 199 7.74 -14.27 12.35
C PRO A 199 7.23 -14.63 13.75
N ILE A 200 6.89 -13.64 14.59
CA ILE A 200 6.46 -13.88 15.97
C ILE A 200 5.06 -14.51 16.00
N PHE A 201 4.07 -13.81 15.44
CA PHE A 201 2.70 -14.32 15.36
C PHE A 201 2.59 -15.58 14.51
N GLY A 202 3.27 -15.63 13.36
CA GLY A 202 3.32 -16.79 12.46
C GLY A 202 3.84 -18.06 13.14
N THR A 203 4.88 -17.93 13.98
CA THR A 203 5.40 -19.07 14.77
C THR A 203 4.40 -19.53 15.84
N PHE A 204 3.64 -18.60 16.43
CA PHE A 204 2.60 -18.92 17.42
C PHE A 204 1.39 -19.62 16.77
N ILE A 205 0.85 -19.06 15.68
CA ILE A 205 -0.36 -19.58 15.06
C ILE A 205 -0.11 -20.90 14.34
N ALA A 206 1.08 -21.11 13.78
CA ALA A 206 1.45 -22.36 13.13
C ALA A 206 1.45 -23.59 14.06
N LYS A 207 1.57 -23.40 15.38
CA LYS A 207 1.42 -24.49 16.36
C LYS A 207 -0.02 -25.00 16.46
N HIS A 208 -0.98 -24.13 16.18
CA HIS A 208 -2.41 -24.42 16.27
C HIS A 208 -3.01 -24.74 14.90
N ILE A 209 -2.48 -24.12 13.85
CA ILE A 209 -2.92 -24.26 12.45
C ILE A 209 -1.66 -24.43 11.59
N PRO A 210 -1.14 -25.66 11.44
CA PRO A 210 0.08 -25.91 10.67
C PRO A 210 -0.13 -25.72 9.16
N GLY A 211 -1.38 -25.72 8.69
CA GLY A 211 -1.74 -25.67 7.27
C GLY A 211 -1.49 -27.01 6.57
N HIS A 212 -2.42 -27.41 5.72
CA HIS A 212 -2.33 -28.65 4.95
C HIS A 212 -2.23 -28.31 3.47
N PRO A 213 -1.01 -28.18 2.91
CA PRO A 213 -0.85 -27.91 1.49
C PRO A 213 -1.62 -28.92 0.64
N ASN A 214 -2.29 -28.43 -0.40
CA ASN A 214 -2.74 -29.30 -1.47
C ASN A 214 -1.49 -29.84 -2.19
N GLN A 215 -1.27 -31.16 -2.13
CA GLN A 215 -0.09 -31.82 -2.71
C GLN A 215 0.03 -31.58 -4.22
N GLU A 216 -1.09 -31.49 -4.94
CA GLU A 216 -1.08 -31.18 -6.37
C GLU A 216 -0.57 -29.76 -6.65
N LEU A 217 -0.96 -28.79 -5.81
CA LEU A 217 -0.48 -27.41 -5.90
C LEU A 217 1.01 -27.31 -5.53
N VAL A 218 1.45 -28.11 -4.55
CA VAL A 218 2.88 -28.22 -4.19
C VAL A 218 3.68 -28.81 -5.35
N ASP A 219 3.22 -29.87 -5.99
CA ASP A 219 3.96 -30.51 -7.10
C ASP A 219 3.96 -29.68 -8.38
N GLN A 220 3.00 -28.76 -8.55
CA GLN A 220 2.99 -27.78 -9.63
C GLN A 220 3.91 -26.59 -9.34
N LEU A 221 3.82 -25.99 -8.15
CA LEU A 221 4.54 -24.76 -7.81
C LEU A 221 5.94 -24.98 -7.25
N ALA A 222 6.22 -26.14 -6.65
CA ALA A 222 7.54 -26.48 -6.13
C ALA A 222 8.44 -27.18 -7.16
N ARG A 223 8.09 -27.12 -8.46
CA ARG A 223 9.02 -27.52 -9.52
C ARG A 223 10.21 -26.57 -9.47
N GLU A 224 11.38 -27.13 -9.20
CA GLU A 224 12.63 -26.38 -9.30
C GLU A 224 12.78 -25.99 -10.78
N THR A 225 12.67 -24.70 -11.06
CA THR A 225 13.05 -24.18 -12.37
C THR A 225 14.53 -24.41 -12.54
N ASP A 226 14.92 -25.11 -13.61
CA ASP A 226 16.32 -25.26 -13.97
C ASP A 226 17.00 -23.88 -14.04
N SER A 227 18.23 -23.83 -13.55
CA SER A 227 19.04 -22.64 -13.32
C SER A 227 19.12 -21.74 -14.55
N ALA A 228 18.20 -20.78 -14.66
CA ALA A 228 18.49 -19.53 -15.33
C ALA A 228 19.62 -18.84 -14.55
N GLU A 229 20.58 -18.24 -15.25
CA GLU A 229 21.56 -17.37 -14.59
C GLU A 229 20.80 -16.25 -13.88
N LEU A 230 20.76 -16.28 -12.55
CA LEU A 230 20.09 -15.26 -11.77
C LEU A 230 20.97 -14.01 -11.69
N PRO A 231 20.39 -12.80 -11.68
CA PRO A 231 21.15 -11.59 -11.39
C PRO A 231 21.82 -11.72 -10.02
N SER A 232 23.03 -11.17 -9.86
CA SER A 232 23.71 -11.21 -8.56
C SER A 232 22.91 -10.47 -7.49
N PHE A 233 22.92 -10.97 -6.25
CA PHE A 233 22.18 -10.39 -5.13
C PHE A 233 22.42 -8.88 -4.94
N SER A 234 23.69 -8.44 -5.01
CA SER A 234 24.05 -7.04 -4.84
C SER A 234 23.46 -6.15 -5.93
N ILE A 235 23.51 -6.58 -7.18
CA ILE A 235 22.90 -5.85 -8.31
C ILE A 235 21.39 -5.76 -8.09
N THR A 236 20.73 -6.87 -7.74
CA THR A 236 19.30 -6.88 -7.49
C THR A 236 18.92 -5.92 -6.36
N LEU A 237 19.65 -5.93 -5.25
CA LEU A 237 19.39 -5.06 -4.12
C LEU A 237 19.58 -3.57 -4.47
N ILE A 238 20.66 -3.24 -5.19
CA ILE A 238 20.92 -1.88 -5.66
C ILE A 238 19.80 -1.42 -6.62
N THR A 239 19.43 -2.23 -7.60
CA THR A 239 18.39 -1.87 -8.57
C THR A 239 17.05 -1.65 -7.88
N VAL A 240 16.65 -2.55 -6.98
CA VAL A 240 15.35 -2.50 -6.28
C VAL A 240 15.25 -1.36 -5.27
N LEU A 241 16.32 -1.12 -4.50
CA LEU A 241 16.33 -0.06 -3.49
C LEU A 241 16.73 1.31 -4.07
N SER A 242 17.15 1.38 -5.33
CA SER A 242 17.55 2.64 -5.96
C SER A 242 16.49 3.75 -5.88
N PRO A 243 15.17 3.54 -6.13
CA PRO A 243 14.21 4.63 -6.02
C PRO A 243 14.13 5.18 -4.59
N VAL A 244 14.10 4.27 -3.60
CA VAL A 244 14.03 4.63 -2.17
C VAL A 244 15.27 5.41 -1.76
N PHE A 245 16.45 4.95 -2.16
CA PHE A 245 17.71 5.63 -1.89
C PHE A 245 17.73 7.05 -2.48
N LEU A 246 17.35 7.22 -3.75
CA LEU A 246 17.29 8.53 -4.41
C LEU A 246 16.27 9.46 -3.74
N MET A 247 15.10 8.96 -3.35
CA MET A 247 14.09 9.74 -2.62
C MET A 247 14.58 10.20 -1.23
N LEU A 248 15.34 9.36 -0.53
CA LEU A 248 15.93 9.73 0.76
C LEU A 248 17.07 10.75 0.62
N LEU A 249 17.83 10.72 -0.48
CA LEU A 249 18.86 11.73 -0.76
C LEU A 249 18.28 13.14 -0.87
N LYS A 250 17.10 13.28 -1.51
CA LYS A 250 16.35 14.55 -1.53
C LYS A 250 16.06 15.04 -0.12
N THR A 251 15.46 14.21 0.73
CA THR A 251 15.12 14.60 2.11
C THR A 251 16.35 14.97 2.93
N PHE A 252 17.48 14.28 2.73
CA PHE A 252 18.73 14.67 3.37
C PHE A 252 19.22 16.03 2.88
N ALA A 253 19.18 16.28 1.58
CA ALA A 253 19.55 17.57 1.00
C ALA A 253 18.64 18.72 1.48
N ASP A 254 17.34 18.47 1.60
CA ASP A 254 16.36 19.43 2.14
C ASP A 254 16.68 19.85 3.60
N VAL A 255 17.24 18.94 4.40
CA VAL A 255 17.62 19.22 5.80
C VAL A 255 19.01 19.85 5.89
N ALA A 256 19.96 19.41 5.06
CA ALA A 256 21.36 19.81 5.17
C ALA A 256 21.71 21.11 4.44
N LEU A 257 20.92 21.52 3.43
CA LEU A 257 21.28 22.61 2.53
C LEU A 257 20.21 23.72 2.47
N PRO A 258 20.63 25.01 2.45
CA PRO A 258 19.71 26.13 2.35
C PRO A 258 18.99 26.21 1.00
N ASP A 259 17.86 26.91 0.98
CA ASP A 259 17.08 27.17 -0.24
C ASP A 259 17.93 27.91 -1.29
N GLY A 260 17.81 27.53 -2.56
CA GLY A 260 18.55 28.15 -3.68
C GLY A 260 19.93 27.55 -3.97
N ASN A 261 20.40 26.57 -3.18
CA ASN A 261 21.64 25.85 -3.49
C ASN A 261 21.48 24.97 -4.74
N LEU A 262 22.40 25.10 -5.70
CA LEU A 262 22.35 24.33 -6.96
C LEU A 262 22.40 22.81 -6.72
N PHE A 263 23.19 22.34 -5.76
CA PHE A 263 23.27 20.91 -5.43
C PHE A 263 21.94 20.40 -4.87
N ARG A 264 21.25 21.20 -4.05
CA ARG A 264 19.92 20.86 -3.54
C ARG A 264 18.91 20.74 -4.67
N ALA A 265 18.90 21.67 -5.63
CA ALA A 265 18.02 21.59 -6.79
C ALA A 265 18.21 20.31 -7.63
N TRP A 266 19.46 19.86 -7.79
CA TRP A 266 19.75 18.57 -8.45
C TRP A 266 19.26 17.38 -7.62
N MET A 267 19.45 17.38 -6.30
CA MET A 267 18.94 16.34 -5.41
C MET A 267 17.41 16.31 -5.37
N ASP A 268 16.75 17.46 -5.40
CA ASP A 268 15.30 17.56 -5.51
C ASP A 268 14.79 16.94 -6.81
N MET A 269 15.44 17.23 -7.93
CA MET A 269 15.06 16.69 -9.23
C MET A 269 15.27 15.17 -9.30
N ILE A 270 16.42 14.67 -8.86
CA ILE A 270 16.78 13.25 -8.93
C ILE A 270 15.99 12.42 -7.92
N GLY A 271 15.80 12.94 -6.71
CA GLY A 271 15.03 12.30 -5.64
C GLY A 271 13.52 12.50 -5.75
N HIS A 272 13.04 13.28 -6.73
CA HIS A 272 11.60 13.31 -7.02
C HIS A 272 11.12 11.91 -7.40
N PRO A 273 9.97 11.41 -6.87
CA PRO A 273 9.54 10.02 -7.07
C PRO A 273 9.46 9.58 -8.54
N ILE A 274 8.97 10.46 -9.42
CA ILE A 274 8.89 10.17 -10.86
C ILE A 274 10.29 9.95 -11.45
N SER A 275 11.24 10.85 -11.16
CA SER A 275 12.62 10.76 -11.63
C SER A 275 13.32 9.53 -11.04
N ALA A 276 13.17 9.31 -9.73
CA ALA A 276 13.78 8.20 -9.01
C ALA A 276 13.31 6.84 -9.56
N LEU A 277 12.00 6.68 -9.80
CA LEU A 277 11.45 5.46 -10.39
C LEU A 277 11.82 5.29 -11.86
N LEU A 278 11.88 6.38 -12.63
CA LEU A 278 12.34 6.33 -14.02
C LEU A 278 13.80 5.87 -14.09
N LEU A 279 14.68 6.46 -13.29
CA LEU A 279 16.09 6.07 -13.21
C LEU A 279 16.26 4.62 -12.77
N ALA A 280 15.49 4.18 -11.79
CA ALA A 280 15.48 2.79 -11.34
C ALA A 280 14.97 1.83 -12.43
N LEU A 281 13.92 2.21 -13.17
CA LEU A 281 13.42 1.43 -14.30
C LEU A 281 14.50 1.32 -15.39
N LEU A 282 15.17 2.41 -15.77
CA LEU A 282 16.26 2.39 -16.74
C LEU A 282 17.43 1.49 -16.27
N LEU A 283 17.78 1.57 -14.98
CA LEU A 283 18.76 0.68 -14.38
C LEU A 283 18.31 -0.79 -14.44
N SER A 284 17.02 -1.06 -14.24
CA SER A 284 16.46 -2.42 -14.34
C SER A 284 16.47 -2.96 -15.77
N LEU A 285 16.21 -2.13 -16.79
CA LEU A 285 16.31 -2.54 -18.19
C LEU A 285 17.73 -2.99 -18.55
N TYR A 286 18.74 -2.33 -17.97
CA TYR A 286 20.13 -2.75 -18.13
C TYR A 286 20.47 -4.00 -17.31
N THR A 287 20.18 -3.99 -16.00
CA THR A 287 20.63 -5.00 -15.04
C THR A 287 19.82 -6.30 -15.07
N PHE A 288 18.48 -6.19 -15.16
CA PHE A 288 17.53 -7.30 -15.23
C PHE A 288 17.16 -7.67 -16.66
N GLY A 289 17.46 -6.83 -17.65
CA GLY A 289 17.20 -7.08 -19.06
C GLY A 289 18.45 -7.42 -19.85
N TYR A 290 19.14 -6.39 -20.35
CA TYR A 290 20.27 -6.54 -21.29
C TYR A 290 21.41 -7.42 -20.75
N LYS A 291 21.84 -7.20 -19.50
CA LYS A 291 22.89 -8.01 -18.84
C LYS A 291 22.52 -9.49 -18.67
N GLN A 292 21.23 -9.81 -18.64
CA GLN A 292 20.72 -11.18 -18.56
C GLN A 292 20.47 -11.80 -19.93
N GLY A 293 20.89 -11.13 -21.02
CA GLY A 293 20.72 -11.63 -22.39
C GLY A 293 19.28 -11.52 -22.92
N ILE A 294 18.40 -10.76 -22.26
CA ILE A 294 17.00 -10.64 -22.67
C ILE A 294 16.89 -9.61 -23.81
N GLY A 295 16.33 -10.06 -24.94
CA GLY A 295 16.13 -9.23 -26.12
C GLY A 295 15.09 -8.12 -25.92
N ALA A 296 15.24 -7.03 -26.69
CA ALA A 296 14.37 -5.85 -26.60
C ALA A 296 12.87 -6.16 -26.77
N ASN A 297 12.51 -7.07 -27.69
CA ASN A 297 11.12 -7.47 -27.91
C ASN A 297 10.50 -8.16 -26.69
N GLN A 298 11.28 -8.97 -25.97
CA GLN A 298 10.82 -9.65 -24.78
C GLN A 298 10.65 -8.66 -23.62
N MET A 299 11.60 -7.73 -23.47
CA MET A 299 11.47 -6.65 -22.48
C MET A 299 10.23 -5.81 -22.74
N LEU A 300 9.99 -5.40 -23.99
CA LEU A 300 8.79 -4.64 -24.36
C LEU A 300 7.51 -5.38 -23.96
N LYS A 301 7.43 -6.68 -24.27
CA LYS A 301 6.29 -7.53 -23.89
C LYS A 301 6.07 -7.57 -22.38
N TRP A 302 7.13 -7.62 -21.59
CA TRP A 302 7.03 -7.56 -20.13
C TRP A 302 6.51 -6.21 -19.65
N LEU A 303 7.06 -5.10 -20.17
CA LEU A 303 6.62 -3.76 -19.82
C LEU A 303 5.14 -3.55 -20.16
N ASP A 304 4.70 -3.95 -21.35
CA ASP A 304 3.29 -3.84 -21.76
C ASP A 304 2.36 -4.66 -20.86
N ALA A 305 2.76 -5.90 -20.55
CA ALA A 305 1.99 -6.78 -19.67
C ALA A 305 1.88 -6.24 -18.23
N SER A 306 2.82 -5.40 -17.79
CA SER A 306 2.82 -4.83 -16.45
C SER A 306 1.78 -3.73 -16.25
N LEU A 307 1.37 -3.05 -17.33
CA LEU A 307 0.47 -1.90 -17.25
C LEU A 307 -1.00 -2.29 -17.09
N ALA A 308 -1.44 -3.38 -17.72
CA ALA A 308 -2.86 -3.76 -17.70
C ALA A 308 -3.45 -3.94 -16.29
N PRO A 309 -2.77 -4.62 -15.33
CA PRO A 309 -3.27 -4.73 -13.95
C PRO A 309 -3.40 -3.37 -13.23
N THR A 310 -2.66 -2.35 -13.64
CA THR A 310 -2.72 -1.03 -12.99
C THR A 310 -3.93 -0.21 -13.38
N ALA A 311 -4.56 -0.48 -14.53
CA ALA A 311 -5.61 0.38 -15.08
C ALA A 311 -6.77 0.59 -14.09
N ALA A 312 -7.25 -0.48 -13.45
CA ALA A 312 -8.30 -0.40 -12.45
C ALA A 312 -7.85 0.41 -11.21
N ILE A 313 -6.61 0.22 -10.77
CA ILE A 313 -6.02 0.89 -9.60
C ILE A 313 -5.91 2.40 -9.86
N ILE A 314 -5.40 2.79 -11.04
CA ILE A 314 -5.31 4.19 -11.50
C ILE A 314 -6.70 4.84 -11.46
N LEU A 315 -7.71 4.19 -12.04
CA LEU A 315 -9.07 4.73 -12.07
C LEU A 315 -9.67 4.91 -10.67
N ILE A 316 -9.49 3.94 -9.78
CA ILE A 316 -9.95 4.01 -8.39
C ILE A 316 -9.26 5.16 -7.64
N ILE A 317 -7.94 5.31 -7.82
CA ILE A 317 -7.16 6.39 -7.23
C ILE A 317 -7.67 7.76 -7.70
N GLY A 318 -7.88 7.92 -9.01
CA GLY A 318 -8.46 9.13 -9.56
C GLY A 318 -9.85 9.41 -9.00
N ALA A 319 -10.74 8.41 -8.94
CA ALA A 319 -12.10 8.60 -8.41
C ALA A 319 -12.09 8.98 -6.92
N GLY A 320 -11.15 8.45 -6.14
CA GLY A 320 -10.91 8.87 -4.77
C GLY A 320 -10.47 10.34 -4.65
N GLY A 321 -9.62 10.81 -5.57
CA GLY A 321 -9.27 12.22 -5.72
C GLY A 321 -10.47 13.11 -6.05
N GLY A 322 -11.32 12.67 -6.98
CA GLY A 322 -12.57 13.35 -7.32
C GLY A 322 -13.55 13.41 -6.14
N PHE A 323 -13.71 12.31 -5.40
CA PHE A 323 -14.52 12.25 -4.19
C PHE A 323 -14.00 13.19 -3.09
N LYS A 324 -12.69 13.20 -2.85
CA LYS A 324 -12.03 14.18 -1.95
C LYS A 324 -12.34 15.61 -2.37
N GLN A 325 -12.25 15.93 -3.65
CA GLN A 325 -12.53 17.29 -4.12
C GLN A 325 -14.01 17.68 -3.94
N MET A 326 -14.96 16.74 -4.03
CA MET A 326 -16.35 17.00 -3.66
C MET A 326 -16.49 17.36 -2.18
N LEU A 327 -15.85 16.62 -1.26
CA LEU A 327 -15.88 16.93 0.18
C LEU A 327 -15.33 18.32 0.49
N VAL A 328 -14.27 18.75 -0.21
CA VAL A 328 -13.69 20.08 -0.05
C VAL A 328 -14.60 21.16 -0.65
N THR A 329 -14.99 21.03 -1.91
CA THR A 329 -15.76 22.08 -2.61
C THR A 329 -17.19 22.23 -2.07
N SER A 330 -17.77 21.17 -1.48
CA SER A 330 -19.09 21.23 -0.84
C SER A 330 -19.10 21.90 0.54
N GLY A 331 -17.95 22.18 1.14
CA GLY A 331 -17.84 22.67 2.52
C GLY A 331 -18.07 21.61 3.59
N VAL A 332 -18.41 20.37 3.22
CA VAL A 332 -18.55 19.24 4.15
C VAL A 332 -17.27 19.01 4.93
N GLY A 333 -16.12 19.12 4.26
CA GLY A 333 -14.82 18.99 4.88
C GLY A 333 -14.63 19.96 6.05
N ASP A 334 -15.03 21.22 5.89
CA ASP A 334 -14.85 22.23 6.92
C ASP A 334 -15.66 21.90 8.18
N VAL A 335 -16.90 21.41 8.00
CA VAL A 335 -17.75 21.03 9.12
C VAL A 335 -17.20 19.81 9.87
N ILE A 336 -16.69 18.80 9.16
CA ILE A 336 -16.02 17.63 9.78
C ILE A 336 -14.78 18.09 10.57
N GLY A 337 -14.01 19.02 10.00
CA GLY A 337 -12.85 19.64 10.65
C GLY A 337 -13.21 20.29 11.98
N HIS A 338 -14.19 21.20 11.98
CA HIS A 338 -14.60 21.93 13.18
C HIS A 338 -15.13 21.01 14.29
N MET A 339 -15.87 19.95 13.95
CA MET A 339 -16.32 18.96 14.93
C MET A 339 -15.16 18.19 15.56
N ALA A 340 -14.22 17.69 14.74
CA ALA A 340 -13.08 16.93 15.23
C ALA A 340 -12.19 17.75 16.17
N VAL A 341 -11.98 19.04 15.83
CA VAL A 341 -11.27 20.01 16.67
C VAL A 341 -12.02 20.21 18.00
N SER A 342 -13.34 20.43 17.95
CA SER A 342 -14.16 20.65 19.15
C SER A 342 -14.19 19.44 20.08
N ALA A 343 -14.17 18.23 19.51
CA ALA A 343 -14.15 16.97 20.26
C ALA A 343 -12.75 16.58 20.78
N GLN A 344 -11.70 17.36 20.47
CA GLN A 344 -10.30 17.10 20.86
C GLN A 344 -9.81 15.69 20.47
N ILE A 345 -10.32 15.16 19.36
CA ILE A 345 -9.93 13.82 18.89
C ILE A 345 -8.51 13.88 18.33
N SER A 346 -7.66 12.92 18.70
CA SER A 346 -6.33 12.78 18.10
C SER A 346 -6.45 12.60 16.58
N PRO A 347 -5.82 13.46 15.76
CA PRO A 347 -5.88 13.36 14.29
C PRO A 347 -5.31 12.05 13.76
N ILE A 348 -4.26 11.52 14.42
CA ILE A 348 -3.66 10.22 14.12
C ILE A 348 -4.69 9.10 14.34
N LEU A 349 -5.39 9.13 15.47
CA LEU A 349 -6.41 8.12 15.78
C LEU A 349 -7.61 8.23 14.84
N LEU A 350 -8.03 9.45 14.50
CA LEU A 350 -9.10 9.68 13.53
C LEU A 350 -8.73 9.15 12.15
N ALA A 351 -7.51 9.45 11.68
CA ALA A 351 -6.97 8.97 10.42
C ALA A 351 -6.97 7.44 10.33
N TRP A 352 -6.54 6.77 11.41
CA TRP A 352 -6.56 5.32 11.52
C TRP A 352 -7.99 4.76 11.56
N LEU A 353 -8.87 5.34 12.37
CA LEU A 353 -10.24 4.85 12.58
C LEU A 353 -11.09 4.96 11.31
N VAL A 354 -11.02 6.09 10.61
CA VAL A 354 -11.76 6.27 9.36
C VAL A 354 -11.28 5.26 8.32
N ALA A 355 -9.96 5.11 8.14
CA ALA A 355 -9.41 4.11 7.24
C ALA A 355 -9.83 2.68 7.63
N ALA A 356 -9.82 2.37 8.93
CA ALA A 356 -10.26 1.08 9.47
C ALA A 356 -11.72 0.76 9.13
N VAL A 357 -12.64 1.70 9.32
CA VAL A 357 -14.05 1.53 8.99
C VAL A 357 -14.24 1.31 7.49
N ILE A 358 -13.57 2.10 6.65
CA ILE A 358 -13.65 1.92 5.20
C ILE A 358 -13.03 0.58 4.77
N ARG A 359 -11.95 0.14 5.40
CA ARG A 359 -11.33 -1.16 5.13
C ARG A 359 -12.28 -2.31 5.46
N ILE A 360 -12.88 -2.30 6.65
CA ILE A 360 -13.85 -3.32 7.08
C ILE A 360 -15.03 -3.37 6.12
N ALA A 361 -15.47 -2.22 5.62
CA ALA A 361 -16.55 -2.15 4.66
C ALA A 361 -16.14 -2.65 3.26
N THR A 362 -15.06 -2.11 2.70
CA THR A 362 -14.74 -2.25 1.27
C THR A 362 -13.84 -3.43 0.94
N GLY A 363 -13.08 -3.93 1.92
CA GLY A 363 -12.14 -5.03 1.71
C GLY A 363 -10.89 -4.66 0.90
N SER A 364 -10.67 -3.38 0.54
CA SER A 364 -9.46 -2.94 -0.18
C SER A 364 -8.66 -1.93 0.64
N ALA A 365 -7.39 -2.25 0.93
CA ALA A 365 -6.50 -1.37 1.67
C ALA A 365 -6.26 -0.06 0.92
N THR A 366 -6.02 -0.14 -0.39
CA THR A 366 -5.86 1.04 -1.25
C THR A 366 -7.11 1.92 -1.21
N VAL A 367 -8.32 1.38 -1.43
CA VAL A 367 -9.57 2.19 -1.37
C VAL A 367 -9.72 2.83 0.00
N ALA A 368 -9.48 2.08 1.08
CA ALA A 368 -9.59 2.56 2.44
C ALA A 368 -8.61 3.70 2.78
N THR A 369 -7.35 3.59 2.35
CA THR A 369 -6.37 4.66 2.53
C THR A 369 -6.80 5.94 1.80
N ILE A 370 -7.28 5.79 0.57
CA ILE A 370 -7.61 6.91 -0.31
C ILE A 370 -8.86 7.64 0.17
N THR A 371 -9.93 6.89 0.43
CA THR A 371 -11.16 7.46 0.96
C THR A 371 -10.94 8.04 2.36
N GLY A 372 -10.20 7.33 3.21
CA GLY A 372 -9.87 7.79 4.56
C GLY A 372 -9.08 9.10 4.56
N ALA A 373 -8.02 9.19 3.75
CA ALA A 373 -7.25 10.43 3.61
C ALA A 373 -8.11 11.59 3.09
N GLY A 374 -8.98 11.34 2.11
CA GLY A 374 -9.89 12.34 1.58
C GLY A 374 -10.91 12.87 2.59
N ILE A 375 -11.37 12.03 3.51
CA ILE A 375 -12.28 12.42 4.60
C ILE A 375 -11.55 13.20 5.69
N VAL A 376 -10.30 12.82 5.99
CA VAL A 376 -9.55 13.35 7.14
C VAL A 376 -8.80 14.63 6.80
N VAL A 377 -8.41 14.85 5.54
CA VAL A 377 -7.61 16.02 5.13
C VAL A 377 -8.16 17.37 5.59
N PRO A 378 -9.49 17.64 5.59
CA PRO A 378 -10.01 18.93 6.03
C PRO A 378 -9.75 19.20 7.52
N VAL A 379 -9.67 18.15 8.34
CA VAL A 379 -9.35 18.24 9.79
C VAL A 379 -7.91 18.71 9.99
N VAL A 380 -6.99 18.24 9.15
CA VAL A 380 -5.56 18.54 9.25
C VAL A 380 -5.28 20.03 9.03
N GLY A 381 -6.03 20.68 8.13
CA GLY A 381 -5.91 22.11 7.87
C GLY A 381 -6.27 22.99 9.07
N MET A 382 -7.06 22.48 10.02
CA MET A 382 -7.56 23.22 11.17
C MET A 382 -6.79 22.94 12.47
N MET A 383 -5.88 21.95 12.46
CA MET A 383 -5.10 21.54 13.64
C MET A 383 -3.61 21.81 13.42
N PRO A 384 -3.11 23.01 13.77
CA PRO A 384 -1.69 23.33 13.64
C PRO A 384 -0.83 22.40 14.52
N GLY A 385 0.31 21.95 13.98
CA GLY A 385 1.28 21.10 14.69
C GLY A 385 1.13 19.59 14.49
N VAL A 386 0.13 19.14 13.72
CA VAL A 386 -0.02 17.70 13.41
C VAL A 386 1.02 17.28 12.36
N ASN A 387 1.83 16.28 12.70
CA ASN A 387 2.81 15.69 11.79
C ASN A 387 2.09 14.95 10.65
N ARG A 388 2.21 15.46 9.42
CA ARG A 388 1.47 14.98 8.24
C ARG A 388 1.95 13.61 7.80
N GLU A 389 3.23 13.33 7.96
CA GLU A 389 3.84 12.06 7.65
C GLU A 389 3.27 10.96 8.55
N LEU A 390 3.05 11.24 9.85
CA LEU A 390 2.41 10.29 10.76
C LEU A 390 0.93 10.05 10.43
N LEU A 391 0.23 11.04 9.89
CA LEU A 391 -1.15 10.84 9.40
C LEU A 391 -1.19 9.89 8.21
N VAL A 392 -0.25 10.00 7.27
CA VAL A 392 -0.12 9.04 6.17
C VAL A 392 0.03 7.63 6.72
N LEU A 393 0.97 7.44 7.65
CA LEU A 393 1.21 6.13 8.25
C LEU A 393 0.00 5.62 9.04
N ALA A 394 -0.72 6.50 9.73
CA ALA A 394 -1.90 6.13 10.52
C ALA A 394 -3.05 5.69 9.62
N THR A 395 -3.33 6.43 8.54
CA THR A 395 -4.29 6.04 7.51
C THR A 395 -3.89 4.72 6.85
N GLY A 396 -2.60 4.55 6.56
CA GLY A 396 -2.03 3.31 6.02
C GLY A 396 -2.18 2.11 6.96
N ALA A 397 -1.85 2.27 8.24
CA ALA A 397 -2.03 1.24 9.26
C ALA A 397 -3.51 0.87 9.42
N GLY A 398 -4.41 1.86 9.44
CA GLY A 398 -5.85 1.64 9.55
C GLY A 398 -6.41 0.85 8.38
N SER A 399 -5.87 1.06 7.18
CA SER A 399 -6.31 0.33 5.99
C SER A 399 -5.89 -1.14 5.93
N LEU A 400 -5.05 -1.61 6.85
CA LEU A 400 -4.67 -3.02 6.99
C LEU A 400 -5.52 -3.77 8.03
N ILE A 401 -6.49 -3.13 8.70
CA ILE A 401 -7.23 -3.80 9.77
C ILE A 401 -8.21 -4.84 9.22
N LEU A 402 -8.42 -5.94 9.96
CA LEU A 402 -9.57 -6.85 9.84
C LEU A 402 -9.91 -7.20 8.38
N SER A 403 -8.91 -7.60 7.59
CA SER A 403 -9.13 -8.11 6.24
C SER A 403 -9.96 -9.40 6.28
N HIS A 404 -11.17 -9.39 5.74
CA HIS A 404 -12.12 -10.51 5.82
C HIS A 404 -12.69 -10.89 4.44
N VAL A 405 -13.86 -11.52 4.41
CA VAL A 405 -14.46 -12.13 3.21
C VAL A 405 -14.72 -11.16 2.05
N ASN A 406 -14.67 -9.85 2.28
CA ASN A 406 -14.74 -8.83 1.23
C ASN A 406 -13.39 -8.48 0.59
N ASP A 407 -12.27 -8.98 1.13
CA ASP A 407 -10.92 -8.75 0.61
C ASP A 407 -10.49 -9.88 -0.33
N ALA A 408 -9.98 -9.52 -1.51
CA ALA A 408 -9.37 -10.47 -2.44
C ALA A 408 -8.17 -11.20 -1.82
N GLY A 409 -7.37 -10.50 -1.01
CA GLY A 409 -6.23 -11.07 -0.28
C GLY A 409 -6.64 -12.20 0.67
N PHE A 410 -7.80 -12.08 1.34
CA PHE A 410 -8.33 -13.14 2.20
C PHE A 410 -8.55 -14.45 1.42
N TRP A 411 -9.15 -14.35 0.23
CA TRP A 411 -9.46 -15.51 -0.60
C TRP A 411 -8.23 -16.12 -1.25
N LEU A 412 -7.33 -15.28 -1.74
CA LEU A 412 -6.06 -15.71 -2.31
C LEU A 412 -5.23 -16.45 -1.26
N VAL A 413 -5.09 -15.91 -0.05
CA VAL A 413 -4.38 -16.57 1.05
C VAL A 413 -5.06 -17.88 1.47
N LYS A 414 -6.39 -17.89 1.57
CA LYS A 414 -7.17 -19.10 1.84
C LYS A 414 -6.91 -20.19 0.79
N GLN A 415 -6.96 -19.85 -0.50
CA GLN A 415 -6.83 -20.80 -1.61
C GLN A 415 -5.43 -21.40 -1.67
N TYR A 416 -4.40 -20.55 -1.67
CA TYR A 416 -3.02 -21.01 -1.79
C TYR A 416 -2.57 -21.83 -0.57
N PHE A 417 -2.94 -21.42 0.66
CA PHE A 417 -2.61 -22.22 1.85
C PHE A 417 -3.60 -23.33 2.16
N ASN A 418 -4.60 -23.53 1.30
CA ASN A 418 -5.63 -24.55 1.42
C ASN A 418 -6.30 -24.57 2.81
N MET A 419 -6.65 -23.39 3.31
CA MET A 419 -7.26 -23.20 4.62
C MET A 419 -8.80 -23.18 4.54
N THR A 420 -9.44 -23.56 5.63
CA THR A 420 -10.85 -23.25 5.88
C THR A 420 -11.03 -21.76 6.16
N VAL A 421 -12.25 -21.25 6.00
CA VAL A 421 -12.58 -19.84 6.30
C VAL A 421 -12.22 -19.49 7.75
N ALA A 422 -12.52 -20.39 8.70
CA ALA A 422 -12.22 -20.17 10.12
C ALA A 422 -10.71 -20.10 10.39
N GLU A 423 -9.91 -20.92 9.71
CA GLU A 423 -8.45 -20.86 9.79
C GLU A 423 -7.90 -19.58 9.17
N THR A 424 -8.46 -19.13 8.04
CA THR A 424 -8.06 -17.85 7.42
C THR A 424 -8.34 -16.66 8.34
N PHE A 425 -9.47 -16.63 9.04
CA PHE A 425 -9.74 -15.62 10.07
C PHE A 425 -8.70 -15.63 11.20
N LYS A 426 -8.34 -16.82 11.68
CA LYS A 426 -7.36 -16.98 12.76
C LYS A 426 -5.92 -16.68 12.35
N THR A 427 -5.62 -16.69 11.05
CA THR A 427 -4.27 -16.51 10.51
C THR A 427 -4.14 -15.16 9.81
N TRP A 428 -4.70 -15.01 8.61
CA TRP A 428 -4.63 -13.80 7.80
C TRP A 428 -5.29 -12.59 8.44
N THR A 429 -6.58 -12.68 8.79
CA THR A 429 -7.31 -11.54 9.37
C THR A 429 -6.69 -11.10 10.69
N ALA A 430 -6.24 -12.05 11.51
CA ALA A 430 -5.52 -11.78 12.74
C ALA A 430 -4.18 -11.08 12.48
N MET A 431 -3.38 -11.56 11.52
CA MET A 431 -2.10 -10.95 11.14
C MET A 431 -2.26 -9.51 10.65
N GLU A 432 -3.21 -9.27 9.74
CA GLU A 432 -3.59 -7.94 9.24
C GLU A 432 -4.02 -7.00 10.39
N THR A 433 -4.83 -7.50 11.32
CA THR A 433 -5.25 -6.74 12.51
C THR A 433 -4.08 -6.41 13.43
N ILE A 434 -3.14 -7.36 13.62
CA ILE A 434 -1.92 -7.12 14.40
C ILE A 434 -1.06 -6.05 13.70
N LEU A 435 -0.85 -6.12 12.38
CA LEU A 435 -0.14 -5.09 11.61
C LEU A 435 -0.76 -3.71 11.85
N SER A 436 -2.08 -3.61 11.75
CA SER A 436 -2.80 -2.35 11.90
C SER A 436 -2.66 -1.74 13.30
N VAL A 437 -2.87 -2.55 14.35
CA VAL A 437 -2.85 -2.08 15.74
C VAL A 437 -1.43 -1.82 16.22
N VAL A 438 -0.48 -2.71 15.92
CA VAL A 438 0.93 -2.54 16.28
C VAL A 438 1.54 -1.36 15.52
N GLY A 439 1.20 -1.21 14.24
CA GLY A 439 1.58 -0.04 13.44
C GLY A 439 1.09 1.25 14.08
N LEU A 440 -0.18 1.32 14.49
CA LEU A 440 -0.72 2.48 15.21
C LEU A 440 0.03 2.76 16.50
N ILE A 441 0.34 1.73 17.30
CA ILE A 441 1.11 1.90 18.55
C ILE A 441 2.48 2.52 18.27
N PHE A 442 3.22 2.01 17.28
CA PHE A 442 4.52 2.58 16.93
C PHE A 442 4.42 4.00 16.37
N ILE A 443 3.37 4.31 15.60
CA ILE A 443 3.11 5.68 15.11
C ILE A 443 2.84 6.63 16.28
N LEU A 444 2.04 6.21 17.27
CA LEU A 444 1.78 7.00 18.47
C LEU A 444 3.06 7.19 19.30
N LEU A 445 3.88 6.15 19.46
CA LEU A 445 5.18 6.28 20.13
C LEU A 445 6.12 7.23 19.39
N LEU A 446 6.17 7.15 18.05
CA LEU A 446 6.97 8.04 17.24
C LEU A 446 6.49 9.49 17.38
N SER A 447 5.18 9.71 17.45
CA SER A 447 4.57 11.04 17.64
C SER A 447 4.96 11.74 18.94
N LEU A 448 5.46 11.01 19.94
CA LEU A 448 5.98 11.61 21.18
C LEU A 448 7.38 12.22 21.01
N VAL A 449 8.06 11.92 19.91
CA VAL A 449 9.48 12.27 19.68
C VAL A 449 9.66 13.26 18.53
N VAL A 450 8.78 13.22 17.51
CA VAL A 450 8.92 14.01 16.26
C VAL A 450 7.93 15.15 16.10
#